data_AF-A0AAD7YI59-F1
#
_entry.id   AF-A0AAD7YI59-F1
#
_cell.length_a   1.000
_cell.length_b   1.000
_cell.length_c   1.000
_cell.angle_alpha   90.00
_cell.angle_beta   90.00
_cell.angle_gamma   90.00
#
_symmetry.space_group_name_H-M   'P 1'
#
loop_
_entity.id
_entity.type
_entity.pdbx_description
1 polymer ?
#
loop_
_entity_poly.entity_id
_entity_poly.type
_entity_poly.pdbx_seq_one_letter_code
_entity_poly.pdbx_strand_id
1 'polypeptide(L)'
;MPKLKRTPPPSQSTSTTQVQRASSIPNFATPPNESEFINIQQRSKRTCSELSPAGPSSPTSELDDFKEEIRSMLNKWNKNQESALQNFMSKITQELTELRAQNEELQNIRTDIEESARLINANYEDIRTRMGRLESERSEQRKHIDQLEKQIQDMHANHRSAVIELRNIAPKDKENEGDLADIVLGVCGSLAVQHHMGSYRLIPHPPEIKVAWIM
;
A
#
# COMPACT_ATOMS: atom_id res chain seq x y z
N MET A 1 5.70 -31.48 10.16
CA MET A 1 4.71 -31.60 9.08
C MET A 1 4.38 -30.21 8.55
N PRO A 2 4.54 -29.95 7.24
CA PRO A 2 4.35 -28.62 6.67
C PRO A 2 2.86 -28.30 6.50
N LYS A 3 2.43 -27.11 6.94
CA LYS A 3 1.05 -26.63 6.82
C LYS A 3 0.79 -26.18 5.37
N LEU A 4 -0.11 -26.87 4.66
CA LEU A 4 -0.56 -26.50 3.32
C LEU A 4 -1.31 -25.15 3.35
N LYS A 5 -0.84 -24.20 2.54
CA LYS A 5 -1.57 -22.97 2.21
C LYS A 5 -2.63 -23.30 1.16
N ARG A 6 -3.91 -23.03 1.46
CA ARG A 6 -5.03 -23.15 0.51
C ARG A 6 -5.14 -21.86 -0.30
N THR A 7 -4.99 -21.94 -1.62
CA THR A 7 -5.34 -20.88 -2.58
C THR A 7 -6.83 -20.97 -2.94
N PRO A 8 -7.52 -19.83 -3.16
CA PRO A 8 -8.92 -19.83 -3.60
C PRO A 8 -9.06 -20.26 -5.08
N PRO A 9 -10.24 -20.79 -5.49
CA PRO A 9 -10.45 -21.34 -6.83
C PRO A 9 -10.64 -20.24 -7.90
N PRO A 10 -10.38 -20.54 -9.18
CA PRO A 10 -10.54 -19.61 -10.29
C PRO A 10 -12.03 -19.46 -10.69
N SER A 11 -12.52 -18.22 -10.71
CA SER A 11 -13.87 -17.90 -11.18
C SER A 11 -13.96 -18.03 -12.70
N GLN A 12 -14.82 -18.92 -13.17
CA GLN A 12 -15.19 -19.05 -14.57
C GLN A 12 -16.14 -17.92 -14.99
N SER A 13 -15.86 -17.31 -16.14
CA SER A 13 -16.73 -16.39 -16.84
C SER A 13 -18.07 -17.06 -17.18
N THR A 14 -19.17 -16.51 -16.68
CA THR A 14 -20.52 -16.89 -17.12
C THR A 14 -21.22 -15.70 -17.75
N SER A 15 -21.70 -15.98 -18.95
CA SER A 15 -22.47 -15.17 -19.86
C SER A 15 -23.76 -14.63 -19.27
N THR A 16 -24.06 -13.39 -19.67
CA THR A 16 -25.32 -12.66 -19.61
C THR A 16 -26.56 -13.53 -19.82
N THR A 17 -27.35 -13.72 -18.76
CA THR A 17 -28.80 -13.97 -18.86
C THR A 17 -29.51 -13.29 -17.68
N GLN A 18 -30.29 -12.26 -18.02
CA GLN A 18 -31.58 -11.86 -17.46
C GLN A 18 -31.90 -12.28 -16.00
N VAL A 19 -31.88 -11.31 -15.08
CA VAL A 19 -32.70 -11.35 -13.87
C VAL A 19 -33.37 -9.99 -13.74
N GLN A 20 -34.71 -10.00 -13.83
CA GLN A 20 -35.59 -8.87 -13.57
C GLN A 20 -35.35 -8.35 -12.15
N ARG A 21 -34.86 -7.12 -12.03
CA ARG A 21 -34.97 -6.35 -10.78
C ARG A 21 -36.35 -5.71 -10.75
N ALA A 22 -37.11 -6.03 -9.70
CA ALA A 22 -38.22 -5.22 -9.26
C ALA A 22 -37.69 -3.81 -8.89
N SER A 23 -38.08 -2.81 -9.67
CA SER A 23 -37.88 -1.40 -9.37
C SER A 23 -39.25 -0.75 -9.19
N SER A 24 -39.65 -0.54 -7.95
CA SER A 24 -40.75 0.34 -7.57
C SER A 24 -40.29 1.80 -7.74
N ILE A 25 -40.59 2.39 -8.90
CA ILE A 25 -40.48 3.82 -9.17
C ILE A 25 -41.92 4.31 -9.46
N PRO A 26 -42.45 5.33 -8.76
CA PRO A 26 -43.73 5.92 -9.14
C PRO A 26 -43.51 6.81 -10.37
N ASN A 27 -44.15 6.42 -11.48
CA ASN A 27 -44.17 7.17 -12.72
C ASN A 27 -45.21 8.30 -12.62
N PHE A 28 -44.78 9.53 -12.33
CA PHE A 28 -45.63 10.73 -12.41
C PHE A 28 -45.48 11.38 -13.78
N ALA A 29 -46.14 10.84 -14.80
CA ALA A 29 -46.25 11.50 -16.09
C ALA A 29 -47.48 11.04 -16.88
N THR A 30 -48.67 11.35 -16.36
CA THR A 30 -49.88 11.45 -17.20
C THR A 30 -50.87 12.42 -16.54
N PRO A 31 -51.30 13.50 -17.20
CA PRO A 31 -52.43 14.28 -16.72
C PRO A 31 -53.71 13.45 -16.84
N PRO A 32 -54.62 13.43 -15.85
CA PRO A 32 -55.92 12.80 -16.02
C PRO A 32 -56.72 13.63 -17.02
N ASN A 33 -57.09 12.98 -18.11
CA ASN A 33 -58.01 13.49 -19.10
C ASN A 33 -59.33 13.85 -18.41
N GLU A 34 -59.83 15.04 -18.72
CA GLU A 34 -61.12 15.54 -18.27
C GLU A 34 -62.26 14.64 -18.78
N SER A 35 -63.42 14.76 -18.13
CA SER A 35 -64.73 14.20 -18.48
C SER A 35 -65.08 12.79 -17.98
N GLU A 36 -65.32 12.69 -16.67
CA GLU A 36 -66.48 11.94 -16.18
C GLU A 36 -67.44 12.92 -15.50
N PHE A 37 -68.35 13.48 -16.30
CA PHE A 37 -69.55 14.13 -15.77
C PHE A 37 -70.40 13.05 -15.10
N ILE A 38 -70.24 12.91 -13.78
CA ILE A 38 -71.21 12.17 -12.97
C ILE A 38 -72.52 12.93 -13.05
N ASN A 39 -73.45 12.39 -13.83
CA ASN A 39 -74.82 12.83 -13.99
C ASN A 39 -75.57 12.60 -12.66
N ILE A 40 -75.40 13.53 -11.71
CA ILE A 40 -76.21 13.59 -10.50
C ILE A 40 -77.59 14.09 -10.93
N GLN A 41 -78.47 13.12 -11.17
CA GLN A 41 -79.86 13.38 -11.49
C GLN A 41 -80.47 14.35 -10.47
N GLN A 42 -81.17 15.33 -11.01
CA GLN A 42 -81.86 16.41 -10.33
C GLN A 42 -82.69 15.90 -9.15
N ARG A 43 -82.15 16.04 -7.93
CA ARG A 43 -82.95 15.93 -6.73
C ARG A 43 -83.86 17.15 -6.66
N SER A 44 -85.15 16.94 -6.88
CA SER A 44 -86.20 17.94 -6.72
C SER A 44 -86.01 18.72 -5.42
N LYS A 45 -85.86 20.05 -5.55
CA LYS A 45 -85.83 20.98 -4.42
C LYS A 45 -87.19 20.89 -3.73
N ARG A 46 -87.23 20.41 -2.49
CA ARG A 46 -88.39 20.67 -1.63
C ARG A 46 -88.40 22.17 -1.37
N THR A 47 -89.46 22.83 -1.85
CA THR A 47 -89.80 24.20 -1.49
C THR A 47 -90.04 24.20 0.03
N CYS A 48 -89.07 24.71 0.79
CA CYS A 48 -89.25 24.94 2.21
C CYS A 48 -90.07 26.23 2.32
N SER A 49 -91.37 26.07 2.61
CA SER A 49 -92.32 27.15 2.84
C SER A 49 -91.85 28.00 4.02
N GLU A 50 -91.73 29.30 3.79
CA GLU A 50 -91.56 30.30 4.83
C GLU A 50 -92.68 30.17 5.86
N LEU A 51 -92.31 29.82 7.09
CA LEU A 51 -93.07 30.16 8.30
C LEU A 51 -92.06 30.48 9.40
N SER A 52 -91.73 31.76 9.54
CA SER A 52 -91.07 32.30 10.73
C SER A 52 -92.04 32.31 11.92
N PRO A 53 -91.51 32.29 13.14
CA PRO A 53 -91.95 33.25 14.12
C PRO A 53 -90.78 34.12 14.57
N ALA A 54 -90.97 35.43 14.41
CA ALA A 54 -90.13 36.46 14.99
C ALA A 54 -90.07 36.30 16.52
N GLY A 55 -88.87 36.07 17.04
CA GLY A 55 -88.53 36.17 18.46
C GLY A 55 -87.32 37.09 18.63
N PRO A 56 -87.31 38.03 19.60
CA PRO A 56 -86.21 38.97 19.79
C PRO A 56 -85.11 38.32 20.63
N SER A 57 -84.27 37.52 20.00
CA SER A 57 -82.96 37.13 20.52
C SER A 57 -82.06 36.81 19.33
N SER A 58 -81.15 37.74 19.02
CA SER A 58 -80.24 37.70 17.88
C SER A 58 -79.46 36.38 17.79
N PRO A 59 -79.77 35.48 16.82
CA PRO A 59 -79.05 34.22 16.63
C PRO A 59 -77.74 34.40 15.86
N THR A 60 -77.40 35.63 15.48
CA THR A 60 -76.23 35.93 14.63
C THR A 60 -74.93 35.93 15.42
N SER A 61 -74.97 36.27 16.72
CA SER A 61 -73.78 36.33 17.59
C SER A 61 -73.09 34.97 17.74
N GLU A 62 -73.84 33.92 18.10
CA GLU A 62 -73.26 32.57 18.31
C GLU A 62 -72.71 31.96 17.00
N LEU A 63 -73.34 32.27 15.87
CA LEU A 63 -72.89 31.83 14.55
C LEU A 63 -71.60 32.54 14.13
N ASP A 64 -71.49 33.84 14.42
CA ASP A 64 -70.29 34.62 14.17
C ASP A 64 -69.13 34.19 15.08
N ASP A 65 -69.39 33.90 16.36
CA ASP A 65 -68.41 33.36 17.30
C ASP A 65 -67.87 31.99 16.84
N PHE A 66 -68.75 31.08 16.40
CA PHE A 66 -68.36 29.78 15.84
C PHE A 66 -67.50 29.92 14.57
N LYS A 67 -67.83 30.88 13.71
CA LYS A 67 -67.08 31.17 12.48
C LYS A 67 -65.69 31.73 12.79
N GLU A 68 -65.58 32.57 13.81
CA GLU A 68 -64.29 33.05 14.31
C GLU A 68 -63.45 31.92 14.92
N GLU A 69 -64.08 31.01 15.67
CA GLU A 69 -63.40 29.83 16.22
C GLU A 69 -62.84 28.91 15.12
N ILE A 70 -63.63 28.61 14.08
CA ILE A 70 -63.15 27.80 12.94
C ILE A 70 -62.01 28.49 12.19
N ARG A 71 -62.11 29.81 11.96
CA ARG A 71 -61.00 30.58 11.35
C ARG A 71 -59.76 30.55 12.23
N SER A 72 -59.92 30.67 13.55
CA SER A 72 -58.84 30.60 14.52
C SER A 72 -58.17 29.22 14.50
N MET A 73 -58.94 28.14 14.47
CA MET A 73 -58.42 26.77 14.32
C MET A 73 -57.69 26.57 12.99
N LEU A 74 -58.27 27.00 11.86
CA LEU A 74 -57.63 26.91 10.54
C LEU A 74 -56.32 27.69 10.50
N ASN A 75 -56.28 28.88 11.08
CA ASN A 75 -55.06 29.69 11.17
C ASN A 75 -54.00 29.04 12.07
N LYS A 76 -54.38 28.46 13.22
CA LYS A 76 -53.46 27.71 14.08
C LYS A 76 -52.91 26.47 13.38
N TRP A 77 -53.76 25.73 12.68
CA TRP A 77 -53.36 24.55 11.92
C TRP A 77 -52.41 24.93 10.78
N ASN A 78 -52.72 25.98 10.02
CA ASN A 78 -51.86 26.46 8.94
C ASN A 78 -50.49 26.94 9.47
N LYS A 79 -50.47 27.70 10.57
CA LYS A 79 -49.22 28.11 11.24
C LYS A 79 -48.40 26.91 11.74
N ASN A 80 -49.06 25.90 12.29
CA ASN A 80 -48.38 24.68 12.73
C ASN A 80 -47.78 23.93 11.53
N GLN A 81 -48.50 23.81 10.41
CA GLN A 81 -47.97 23.20 9.19
C GLN A 81 -46.79 23.97 8.62
N GLU A 82 -46.89 25.30 8.53
CA GLU A 82 -45.80 26.16 8.06
C GLU A 82 -44.56 25.97 8.93
N SER A 83 -44.71 25.97 10.26
CA SER A 83 -43.60 25.74 11.18
C SER A 83 -42.98 24.36 11.04
N ALA A 84 -43.80 23.32 10.81
CA ALA A 84 -43.33 21.95 10.62
C ALA A 84 -42.54 21.81 9.31
N LEU A 85 -43.03 22.41 8.23
CA LEU A 85 -42.36 22.46 6.93
C LEU A 85 -41.03 23.24 7.03
N GLN A 86 -41.04 24.38 7.69
CA GLN A 86 -39.82 25.18 7.91
C GLN A 86 -38.76 24.41 8.70
N ASN A 87 -39.17 23.72 9.77
CA ASN A 87 -38.26 22.88 10.56
C ASN A 87 -37.70 21.71 9.73
N PHE A 88 -38.54 21.06 8.92
CA PHE A 88 -38.11 19.98 8.03
C PHE A 88 -37.12 20.47 6.98
N MET A 89 -37.39 21.61 6.34
CA MET A 89 -36.47 22.23 5.36
C MET A 89 -35.15 22.65 6.00
N SER A 90 -35.19 23.21 7.22
CA SER A 90 -33.98 23.54 7.98
C SER A 90 -33.14 22.30 8.25
N LYS A 91 -33.78 21.18 8.63
CA LYS A 91 -33.08 19.91 8.89
C LYS A 91 -32.46 19.33 7.63
N ILE A 92 -33.18 19.33 6.50
CA ILE A 92 -32.63 18.89 5.20
C ILE A 92 -31.43 19.75 4.82
N THR A 93 -31.55 21.08 4.97
CA THR A 93 -30.46 22.00 4.63
C THR A 93 -29.22 21.71 5.47
N GLN A 94 -29.40 21.48 6.78
CA GLN A 94 -28.32 21.09 7.67
C GLN A 94 -27.67 19.77 7.23
N GLU A 95 -28.45 18.71 7.03
CA GLU A 95 -27.94 17.40 6.58
C GLU A 95 -27.20 17.51 5.23
N LEU A 96 -27.70 18.33 4.31
CA LEU A 96 -27.05 18.58 3.02
C LEU A 96 -25.70 19.29 3.20
N THR A 97 -25.61 20.27 4.10
CA THR A 97 -24.35 20.96 4.40
C THR A 97 -23.33 20.04 5.04
N GLU A 98 -23.77 19.17 5.96
CA GLU A 98 -22.90 18.17 6.61
C GLU A 98 -22.39 17.14 5.58
N LEU A 99 -23.26 16.63 4.71
CA LEU A 99 -22.87 15.73 3.62
C LEU A 99 -21.86 16.39 2.66
N ARG A 100 -22.04 17.68 2.37
CA ARG A 100 -21.11 18.41 1.51
C ARG A 100 -19.73 18.52 2.15
N ALA A 101 -19.67 18.85 3.44
CA ALA A 101 -18.42 18.92 4.19
C ALA A 101 -17.72 17.56 4.27
N GLN A 102 -18.47 16.48 4.53
CA GLN A 102 -17.93 15.12 4.53
C GLN A 102 -17.37 14.72 3.15
N ASN A 103 -18.05 15.11 2.07
CA ASN A 103 -17.57 14.82 0.73
C ASN A 103 -16.28 15.59 0.40
N GLU A 104 -16.18 16.85 0.82
CA GLU A 104 -14.94 17.64 0.67
C GLU A 104 -13.78 17.01 1.45
N GLU A 105 -14.02 16.59 2.68
CA GLU A 105 -13.01 15.88 3.49
C GLU A 105 -12.58 14.56 2.84
N LEU A 106 -13.51 13.79 2.28
CA LEU A 106 -13.18 12.56 1.55
C LEU A 106 -12.33 12.83 0.30
N GLN A 107 -12.55 13.94 -0.40
CA GLN A 107 -11.70 14.32 -1.53
C GLN A 107 -10.28 14.67 -1.06
N ASN A 108 -10.14 15.40 0.04
CA ASN A 108 -8.84 15.73 0.62
C ASN A 108 -8.07 14.48 1.07
N ILE A 109 -8.74 13.58 1.79
CA ILE A 109 -8.14 12.30 2.20
C ILE A 109 -7.71 11.49 0.97
N ARG A 110 -8.52 11.48 -0.09
CA ARG A 110 -8.17 10.80 -1.33
C ARG A 110 -6.91 11.41 -1.97
N THR A 111 -6.81 12.73 -2.06
CA THR A 111 -5.63 13.39 -2.63
C THR A 111 -4.37 13.09 -1.81
N ASP A 112 -4.48 13.09 -0.49
CA ASP A 112 -3.36 12.79 0.41
C ASP A 112 -2.89 11.34 0.27
N ILE A 113 -3.83 10.40 0.12
CA ILE A 113 -3.51 8.98 -0.14
C ILE A 113 -2.80 8.84 -1.49
N GLU A 114 -3.28 9.52 -2.53
CA GLU A 114 -2.66 9.48 -3.87
C GLU A 114 -1.24 10.06 -3.84
N GLU A 115 -1.02 11.16 -3.10
CA GLU A 115 0.31 11.76 -2.93
C GLU A 115 1.26 10.85 -2.14
N SER A 116 0.79 10.30 -1.01
CA SER A 116 1.55 9.36 -0.20
C SER A 116 1.96 8.12 -1.00
N ALA A 117 1.04 7.57 -1.81
CA ALA A 117 1.33 6.44 -2.68
C ALA A 117 2.40 6.77 -3.74
N ARG A 118 2.34 7.97 -4.34
CA ARG A 118 3.37 8.44 -5.28
C ARG A 118 4.74 8.57 -4.61
N LEU A 119 4.79 9.14 -3.41
CA LEU A 119 6.03 9.30 -2.66
C LEU A 119 6.64 7.93 -2.31
N ILE A 120 5.83 6.99 -1.82
CA ILE A 120 6.27 5.64 -1.52
C ILE A 120 6.83 4.96 -2.77
N ASN A 121 6.15 5.09 -3.91
CA ASN A 121 6.60 4.49 -5.16
C ASN A 121 7.92 5.11 -5.66
N ALA A 122 8.08 6.43 -5.54
CA ALA A 122 9.33 7.11 -5.88
C ALA A 122 10.49 6.64 -4.99
N ASN A 123 10.25 6.55 -3.68
CA ASN A 123 11.25 6.04 -2.73
C ASN A 123 11.61 4.58 -2.99
N TYR A 124 10.62 3.76 -3.36
CA TYR A 124 10.85 2.36 -3.72
C TYR A 124 11.77 2.23 -4.94
N GLU A 125 11.51 3.00 -6.00
CA GLU A 125 12.35 2.97 -7.21
C GLU A 125 13.77 3.51 -6.96
N ASP A 126 13.92 4.52 -6.10
CA ASP A 126 15.25 5.01 -5.69
C ASP A 126 16.04 3.93 -4.92
N ILE A 127 15.41 3.31 -3.92
CA ILE A 127 16.03 2.21 -3.15
C ILE A 127 16.40 1.06 -4.06
N ARG A 128 15.52 0.68 -4.99
CA ARG A 128 15.75 -0.37 -5.98
C ARG A 128 16.97 -0.05 -6.85
N THR A 129 17.06 1.18 -7.34
CA THR A 129 18.18 1.64 -8.17
C THR A 129 19.49 1.63 -7.37
N ARG A 130 19.46 2.13 -6.14
CA ARG A 130 20.62 2.14 -5.24
C ARG A 130 21.11 0.72 -4.93
N MET A 131 20.18 -0.21 -4.68
CA MET A 131 20.50 -1.61 -4.43
C MET A 131 21.13 -2.27 -5.65
N GLY A 132 20.59 -2.04 -6.86
CA GLY A 132 21.18 -2.53 -8.10
C GLY A 132 22.60 -2.01 -8.32
N ARG A 133 22.86 -0.73 -8.02
CA ARG A 133 24.22 -0.15 -8.08
C ARG A 133 25.17 -0.83 -7.10
N LEU A 134 24.77 -1.02 -5.85
CA LEU A 134 25.59 -1.69 -4.82
C LEU A 134 25.91 -3.13 -5.19
N GLU A 135 24.96 -3.86 -5.79
CA GLU A 135 25.20 -5.23 -6.26
C GLU A 135 26.21 -5.27 -7.41
N SER A 136 26.15 -4.31 -8.34
CA SER A 136 27.12 -4.16 -9.42
C SER A 136 28.52 -3.84 -8.88
N GLU A 137 28.63 -2.85 -8.00
CA GLU A 137 29.89 -2.46 -7.36
C GLU A 137 30.51 -3.64 -6.60
N ARG A 138 29.70 -4.38 -5.83
CA ARG A 138 30.16 -5.59 -5.13
C ARG A 138 30.69 -6.64 -6.10
N SER A 139 30.00 -6.84 -7.23
CA SER A 139 30.40 -7.80 -8.27
C SER A 139 31.74 -7.40 -8.90
N GLU A 140 31.92 -6.11 -9.22
CA GLU A 140 33.17 -5.57 -9.77
C GLU A 140 34.32 -5.67 -8.78
N GLN A 141 34.10 -5.29 -7.52
CA GLN A 141 35.09 -5.43 -6.45
C GLN A 141 35.54 -6.87 -6.28
N ARG A 142 34.60 -7.82 -6.30
CA ARG A 142 34.94 -9.24 -6.19
C ARG A 142 35.79 -9.73 -7.36
N LYS A 143 35.44 -9.35 -8.60
CA LYS A 143 36.27 -9.64 -9.77
C LYS A 143 37.67 -9.05 -9.66
N HIS A 144 37.78 -7.83 -9.15
CA HIS A 144 39.07 -7.18 -8.94
C HIS A 144 39.90 -7.90 -7.86
N ILE A 145 39.29 -8.34 -6.76
CA ILE A 145 39.94 -9.16 -5.75
C ILE A 145 40.44 -10.47 -6.36
N ASP A 146 39.60 -11.19 -7.10
CA ASP A 146 39.99 -12.45 -7.74
C ASP A 146 41.18 -12.26 -8.71
N GLN A 147 41.21 -11.12 -9.42
CA GLN A 147 42.33 -10.76 -10.31
C GLN A 147 43.61 -10.49 -9.52
N LEU A 148 43.54 -9.75 -8.42
CA LEU A 148 44.70 -9.47 -7.56
C LEU A 148 45.23 -10.74 -6.90
N GLU A 149 44.35 -11.62 -6.40
CA GLU A 149 44.73 -12.90 -5.82
C GLU A 149 45.47 -13.77 -6.85
N LYS A 150 44.97 -13.82 -8.08
CA LYS A 150 45.64 -14.52 -9.18
C LYS A 150 47.02 -13.92 -9.48
N GLN A 151 47.14 -12.59 -9.56
CA GLN A 151 48.44 -11.93 -9.78
C GLN A 151 49.44 -12.23 -8.67
N ILE A 152 49.00 -12.24 -7.40
CA ILE A 152 49.84 -12.61 -6.26
C ILE A 152 50.29 -14.07 -6.38
N GLN A 153 49.38 -14.97 -6.74
CA GLN A 153 49.69 -16.39 -6.91
C GLN A 153 50.70 -16.60 -8.04
N ASP A 154 50.51 -15.94 -9.19
CA ASP A 154 51.41 -16.01 -10.34
C ASP A 154 52.81 -15.46 -9.97
N MET A 155 52.86 -14.35 -9.24
CA MET A 155 54.11 -13.78 -8.74
C MET A 155 54.82 -14.73 -7.76
N HIS A 156 54.10 -15.35 -6.84
CA HIS A 156 54.67 -16.35 -5.92
C HIS A 156 55.16 -17.60 -6.66
N ALA A 157 54.44 -18.07 -7.68
CA ALA A 157 54.86 -19.19 -8.51
C ALA A 157 56.14 -18.87 -9.28
N ASN A 158 56.21 -17.68 -9.88
CA ASN A 158 57.38 -17.19 -10.61
C ASN A 158 58.59 -16.95 -9.69
N HIS A 159 58.38 -16.52 -8.45
CA HIS A 159 59.46 -16.38 -7.49
C HIS A 159 59.99 -17.75 -7.05
N ARG A 160 59.11 -18.72 -6.79
CA ARG A 160 59.52 -20.08 -6.38
C ARG A 160 60.25 -20.84 -7.47
N SER A 161 59.93 -20.62 -8.76
CA SER A 161 60.65 -21.30 -9.85
C SER A 161 62.12 -20.88 -9.95
N ALA A 162 62.50 -19.73 -9.38
CA ALA A 162 63.87 -19.25 -9.30
C ALA A 162 64.57 -19.58 -7.97
N VAL A 163 63.88 -20.26 -7.03
CA VAL A 163 64.40 -20.58 -5.70
C VAL A 163 64.57 -22.09 -5.55
N ILE A 164 65.76 -22.52 -5.17
CA ILE A 164 66.05 -23.92 -4.85
C ILE A 164 66.08 -24.06 -3.33
N GLU A 165 65.18 -24.88 -2.79
CA GLU A 165 65.18 -25.23 -1.37
C GLU A 165 66.02 -26.49 -1.13
N LEU A 166 67.14 -26.34 -0.41
CA LEU A 166 67.90 -27.48 0.10
C LEU A 166 67.33 -27.86 1.47
N ARG A 167 66.86 -29.11 1.58
CA ARG A 167 66.25 -29.65 2.80
C ARG A 167 67.15 -30.72 3.43
N ASN A 168 66.95 -30.98 4.72
CA ASN A 168 67.69 -32.00 5.48
C ASN A 168 69.20 -31.73 5.59
N ILE A 169 69.58 -30.45 5.67
CA ILE A 169 70.95 -30.04 6.01
C ILE A 169 71.10 -30.11 7.53
N ALA A 170 72.16 -30.75 8.02
CA ALA A 170 72.43 -30.83 9.45
C ALA A 170 72.71 -29.42 10.01
N PRO A 171 72.00 -28.97 11.06
CA PRO A 171 72.17 -27.63 11.60
C PRO A 171 73.52 -27.50 12.29
N LYS A 172 74.20 -26.37 12.07
CA LYS A 172 75.45 -25.99 12.72
C LYS A 172 75.18 -24.82 13.68
N ASP A 173 75.85 -24.80 14.83
CA ASP A 173 75.69 -23.71 15.80
C ASP A 173 76.26 -22.40 15.23
N LYS A 174 75.45 -21.33 15.23
CA LYS A 174 75.81 -19.99 14.72
C LYS A 174 76.25 -19.95 13.26
N GLU A 175 75.45 -20.56 12.38
CA GLU A 175 75.65 -20.47 10.92
C GLU A 175 75.71 -19.02 10.42
N ASN A 176 76.69 -18.74 9.56
CA ASN A 176 76.80 -17.49 8.82
C ASN A 176 76.54 -17.71 7.31
N GLU A 177 76.45 -16.62 6.54
CA GLU A 177 76.19 -16.70 5.10
C GLU A 177 77.29 -17.46 4.33
N GLY A 178 78.54 -17.40 4.80
CA GLY A 178 79.66 -18.15 4.23
C GLY A 178 79.50 -19.66 4.40
N ASP A 179 79.07 -20.12 5.57
CA ASP A 179 78.76 -21.54 5.81
C ASP A 179 77.67 -22.05 4.84
N LEU A 180 76.64 -21.23 4.59
CA LEU A 180 75.58 -21.57 3.63
C LEU A 180 76.11 -21.63 2.18
N ALA A 181 76.96 -20.69 1.79
CA ALA A 181 77.59 -20.67 0.48
C ALA A 181 78.48 -21.91 0.25
N ASP A 182 79.25 -22.32 1.25
CA ASP A 182 80.10 -23.52 1.20
C ASP A 182 79.27 -24.80 1.01
N ILE A 183 78.13 -24.91 1.70
CA ILE A 183 77.19 -26.04 1.53
C ILE A 183 76.66 -26.07 0.09
N VAL A 184 76.22 -24.93 -0.44
CA VAL A 184 75.72 -24.84 -1.82
C VAL A 184 76.81 -25.20 -2.84
N LEU A 185 78.04 -24.70 -2.65
CA LEU A 185 79.18 -25.03 -3.50
C LEU A 185 79.51 -26.52 -3.48
N GLY A 186 79.44 -27.17 -2.31
CA GLY A 186 79.62 -28.61 -2.18
C GLY A 186 78.56 -29.42 -2.94
N VAL A 187 77.29 -28.99 -2.87
CA VAL A 187 76.19 -29.60 -3.63
C VAL A 187 76.37 -29.39 -5.14
N CYS A 188 76.66 -28.16 -5.58
CA CYS A 188 76.90 -27.83 -6.99
C CYS A 188 78.09 -28.62 -7.57
N GLY A 189 79.19 -28.75 -6.81
CA GLY A 189 80.34 -29.55 -7.20
C GLY A 189 80.01 -31.03 -7.36
N SER A 190 79.17 -31.57 -6.48
CA SER A 190 78.70 -32.96 -6.54
C SER A 190 77.77 -33.22 -7.75
N LEU A 191 77.01 -32.21 -8.17
CA LEU A 191 76.10 -32.28 -9.31
C LEU A 191 76.75 -31.84 -10.64
N ALA A 192 78.02 -31.39 -10.62
CA ALA A 192 78.73 -30.82 -11.77
C ALA A 192 78.00 -29.63 -12.44
N VAL A 193 77.32 -28.79 -11.64
CA VAL A 193 76.60 -27.61 -12.13
C VAL A 193 77.40 -26.34 -11.83
N GLN A 194 77.45 -25.40 -12.78
CA GLN A 194 78.08 -24.10 -12.58
C GLN A 194 77.27 -23.25 -11.60
N HIS A 195 77.93 -22.83 -10.52
CA HIS A 195 77.34 -21.97 -9.50
C HIS A 195 77.59 -20.49 -9.85
N HIS A 196 76.51 -19.70 -9.90
CA HIS A 196 76.57 -18.24 -9.94
C HIS A 196 76.20 -17.69 -8.57
N MET A 197 76.95 -16.70 -8.09
CA MET A 197 76.79 -16.15 -6.74
C MET A 197 75.41 -15.50 -6.59
N GLY A 198 74.65 -15.95 -5.59
CA GLY A 198 73.29 -15.49 -5.29
C GLY A 198 73.12 -15.17 -3.80
N SER A 199 71.88 -14.89 -3.36
CA SER A 199 71.57 -14.70 -1.94
C SER A 199 71.14 -16.03 -1.31
N TYR A 200 71.75 -16.37 -0.17
CA TYR A 200 71.42 -17.57 0.61
C TYR A 200 70.72 -17.16 1.90
N ARG A 201 69.65 -17.86 2.25
CA ARG A 201 68.94 -17.61 3.50
C ARG A 201 68.38 -18.90 4.07
N LEU A 202 68.56 -19.08 5.37
CA LEU A 202 67.83 -20.07 6.16
C LEU A 202 66.35 -19.68 6.21
N ILE A 203 65.49 -20.56 5.70
CA ILE A 203 64.05 -20.40 5.84
C ILE A 203 63.67 -20.93 7.22
N PRO A 204 63.18 -20.08 8.15
CA PRO A 204 62.72 -20.56 9.43
C PRO A 204 61.57 -21.55 9.22
N HIS A 205 61.66 -22.72 9.84
CA HIS A 205 60.56 -23.67 9.82
C HIS A 205 59.31 -22.99 10.40
N PRO A 206 58.15 -23.09 9.73
CA PRO A 206 56.91 -22.62 10.32
C PRO A 206 56.70 -23.36 11.65
N PRO A 207 56.23 -22.69 12.71
CA PRO A 207 55.97 -23.34 13.98
C PRO A 207 55.01 -24.51 13.73
N GLU A 208 55.35 -25.70 14.24
CA GLU A 208 54.45 -26.85 14.21
C GLU A 208 53.12 -26.43 14.84
N ILE A 209 52.06 -26.32 14.02
CA ILE A 209 50.71 -26.19 14.53
C ILE A 209 50.37 -27.53 15.15
N LYS A 210 50.63 -27.68 16.45
CA LYS A 210 50.14 -28.81 17.24
C LYS A 210 48.63 -28.71 17.31
N VAL A 211 47.94 -29.36 16.36
CA VAL A 211 46.48 -29.52 16.41
C VAL A 211 46.19 -30.50 17.53
N ALA A 212 45.93 -29.97 18.73
CA ALA A 212 45.38 -30.74 19.82
C ALA A 212 43.94 -31.11 19.45
N TRP A 213 43.73 -32.36 19.05
CA TRP A 213 42.38 -32.93 18.98
C TRP A 213 41.88 -33.10 20.40
N ILE A 214 40.96 -32.22 20.83
CA ILE A 214 40.16 -32.43 22.04
C ILE A 214 39.11 -33.48 21.65
N MET A 215 39.28 -34.72 22.12
CA MET A 215 38.20 -35.71 22.20
C MET A 215 37.40 -35.51 23.47
#